data_AF-A0A1A3QPF5-F1
#
_entry.id   AF-A0A1A3QPF5-F1
#
_cell.length_a   1.000
_cell.length_b   1.000
_cell.length_c   1.000
_cell.angle_alpha   90.00
_cell.angle_beta   90.00
_cell.angle_gamma   90.00
#
_symmetry.space_group_name_H-M   'P 1'
#
loop_
_entity.id
_entity.type
_entity.pdbx_description
1 polymer ?
#
loop_
_entity_poly.entity_id
_entity_poly.type
_entity_poly.pdbx_seq_one_letter_code
_entity_poly.pdbx_strand_id
1 'polypeptide(L)'
;MIWGSRQRTRSRWGRSGPMTRGMGAVSRAVGAAWRRSLQLRVVALTLGLSLAVILALGFVLTSQVTNRVLDVKVRAAMEQIERARTTVAGIVNGEETRSLDSSLQLARNTLTSKTDPASGAGLAGAFDAVLMVPGDGPRAASAAGPVDQVPNALRGFVKAGQAAYQYATVHTDGFSGPALVIGTPTSSQVANLELYLIFPLKNEQATIQLVRGTMITGGAVLLVLLAGIALLVSRQVVVPVRSASRIAERFAEGHLSERMPVRGEDDMARLAVSFNDMAESLSRQIAQLEEFGNLQRRFTSDVSHELRTPLTTVRMAADLIYDHSADLDPTLARSTELMVNELDRFETLLNDLLEISRHDAGVAELSVEAVDLRATVQSALGNVGHLAEEAGIELLVDLPDEEVIAEVDARRVERILRNLIANAIDHAEHKPVQIRMGVDEDTVAVTVRDYGVGLRPGEGERQRDKREQPPHQTLRSACSRGRGASGRGGAGGSGMGFNGSGLVVTLWPRTRGSVSRKQAPWPGSPHASSRPWCSRASSMLIARPSPVPPERRTRDGSERQNRLNTSFSSPGRSPTP
;
A
#
# COMPACT_ATOMS: atom_id res chain seq x y z
N MET A 1 20.20 61.69 26.16
CA MET A 1 21.37 61.12 26.85
C MET A 1 21.16 59.62 26.97
N ILE A 2 22.23 58.84 26.81
CA ILE A 2 22.35 57.38 27.04
C ILE A 2 22.03 56.48 25.83
N TRP A 3 23.09 56.26 25.06
CA TRP A 3 23.33 55.07 24.23
C TRP A 3 23.50 53.83 25.11
N GLY A 4 22.95 52.69 24.67
CA GLY A 4 23.23 51.36 25.20
C GLY A 4 23.78 50.45 24.11
N SER A 5 25.09 50.26 24.09
CA SER A 5 25.83 49.40 23.16
C SER A 5 25.65 47.91 23.50
N ARG A 6 25.09 47.11 22.59
CA ARG A 6 25.22 45.64 22.61
C ARG A 6 26.25 45.20 21.57
N GLN A 7 27.44 44.84 22.03
CA GLN A 7 28.45 44.14 21.24
C GLN A 7 27.93 42.76 20.82
N ARG A 8 27.86 42.51 19.50
CA ARG A 8 27.72 41.18 18.92
C ARG A 8 29.10 40.54 18.81
N THR A 9 29.42 39.64 19.71
CA THR A 9 30.55 38.69 19.54
C THR A 9 30.13 37.62 18.53
N ARG A 10 30.73 37.71 17.34
CA ARG A 10 30.53 36.74 16.26
C ARG A 10 31.50 35.57 16.50
N SER A 11 31.07 34.54 17.23
CA SER A 11 31.87 33.32 17.40
C SER A 11 31.84 32.50 16.11
N ARG A 12 33.04 32.30 15.57
CA ARG A 12 33.37 31.53 14.37
C ARG A 12 33.67 30.08 14.80
N TRP A 13 32.64 29.24 14.85
CA TRP A 13 32.73 27.79 15.06
C TRP A 13 31.79 27.15 14.03
N GLY A 14 32.11 26.15 13.22
CA GLY A 14 33.32 25.43 12.89
C GLY A 14 32.98 24.68 11.60
N ARG A 15 33.91 24.61 10.63
CA ARG A 15 33.74 23.82 9.42
C ARG A 15 33.54 22.35 9.82
N SER A 16 32.34 21.83 9.65
CA SER A 16 32.05 20.41 9.72
C SER A 16 32.81 19.71 8.58
N GLY A 17 33.78 18.87 8.97
CA GLY A 17 34.61 18.11 8.04
C GLY A 17 33.82 17.12 7.17
N PRO A 18 34.41 16.61 6.08
CA PRO A 18 33.77 15.72 5.11
C PRO A 18 33.22 14.41 5.71
N MET A 19 33.62 14.03 6.93
CA MET A 19 33.11 12.84 7.63
C MET A 19 31.62 12.94 8.03
N THR A 20 31.09 14.11 8.36
CA THR A 20 29.68 14.23 8.78
C THR A 20 28.70 14.16 7.60
N ARG A 21 29.16 14.49 6.37
CA ARG A 21 28.39 14.31 5.13
C ARG A 21 28.31 12.84 4.70
N GLY A 22 29.36 12.06 4.97
CA GLY A 22 29.36 10.60 4.72
C GLY A 22 28.35 9.85 5.59
N MET A 23 28.29 10.15 6.88
CA MET A 23 27.32 9.54 7.80
C MET A 23 25.86 9.86 7.43
N GLY A 24 25.58 11.08 6.94
CA GLY A 24 24.25 11.46 6.46
C GLY A 24 23.84 10.82 5.13
N ALA A 25 24.80 10.40 4.29
CA ALA A 25 24.53 9.65 3.07
C ALA A 25 24.26 8.17 3.38
N VAL A 26 25.05 7.57 4.28
CA VAL A 26 24.87 6.19 4.74
C VAL A 26 23.55 6.03 5.50
N SER A 27 23.20 6.97 6.39
CA SER A 27 21.93 6.89 7.12
C SER A 27 20.71 7.02 6.21
N ARG A 28 20.78 7.83 5.16
CA ARG A 28 19.72 7.93 4.15
C ARG A 28 19.64 6.69 3.26
N ALA A 29 20.78 6.11 2.88
CA ALA A 29 20.83 4.87 2.11
C ALA A 29 20.30 3.68 2.92
N VAL A 30 20.71 3.55 4.18
CA VAL A 30 20.21 2.55 5.12
C VAL A 30 18.72 2.77 5.39
N GLY A 31 18.27 4.00 5.58
CA GLY A 31 16.85 4.33 5.75
C GLY A 31 16.00 4.02 4.51
N ALA A 32 16.55 4.21 3.31
CA ALA A 32 15.87 3.84 2.06
C ALA A 32 15.81 2.32 1.87
N ALA A 33 16.91 1.60 2.17
CA ALA A 33 16.94 0.13 2.14
C ALA A 33 16.00 -0.48 3.19
N TRP A 34 15.97 0.09 4.40
CA TRP A 34 15.04 -0.28 5.48
C TRP A 34 13.59 -0.08 5.07
N ARG A 35 13.25 0.97 4.32
CA ARG A 35 11.88 1.20 3.82
C ARG A 35 11.46 0.26 2.69
N ARG A 36 12.41 -0.24 1.89
CA ARG A 36 12.12 -1.05 0.69
C ARG A 36 12.13 -2.56 0.93
N SER A 37 12.81 -3.04 1.97
CA SER A 37 12.95 -4.47 2.24
C SER A 37 12.36 -4.86 3.59
N LEU A 38 11.21 -5.56 3.55
CA LEU A 38 10.63 -6.24 4.71
C LEU A 38 11.62 -7.24 5.33
N GLN A 39 12.46 -7.87 4.52
CA GLN A 39 13.46 -8.84 5.00
C GLN A 39 14.50 -8.18 5.88
N LEU A 40 15.04 -7.03 5.44
CA LEU A 40 15.99 -6.27 6.25
C LEU A 40 15.37 -5.82 7.56
N ARG A 41 14.09 -5.43 7.57
CA ARG A 41 13.39 -5.04 8.80
C ARG A 41 13.25 -6.21 9.77
N VAL A 42 12.75 -7.35 9.31
CA VAL A 42 12.54 -8.51 10.17
C VAL A 42 13.88 -8.97 10.76
N VAL A 43 14.90 -9.17 9.92
CA VAL A 43 16.24 -9.60 10.36
C VAL A 43 16.88 -8.58 11.32
N ALA A 44 16.79 -7.28 11.01
CA ALA A 44 17.40 -6.26 11.86
C ALA A 44 16.65 -6.08 13.18
N LEU A 45 15.32 -6.21 13.20
CA LEU A 45 14.54 -6.15 14.44
C LEU A 45 14.81 -7.36 15.33
N THR A 46 14.85 -8.58 14.76
CA THR A 46 15.17 -9.78 15.53
C THR A 46 16.57 -9.71 16.10
N LEU A 47 17.57 -9.35 15.28
CA LEU A 47 18.95 -9.23 15.73
C LEU A 47 19.15 -8.10 16.73
N GLY A 48 18.49 -6.95 16.53
CA GLY A 48 18.54 -5.83 17.45
C GLY A 48 17.95 -6.16 18.82
N LEU A 49 16.78 -6.81 18.85
CA LEU A 49 16.14 -7.25 20.09
C LEU A 49 16.99 -8.31 20.80
N SER A 50 17.50 -9.31 20.08
CA SER A 50 18.38 -10.33 20.64
C SER A 50 19.68 -9.75 21.18
N LEU A 51 20.30 -8.80 20.48
CA LEU A 51 21.50 -8.10 20.96
C LEU A 51 21.21 -7.35 22.26
N ALA A 52 20.09 -6.64 22.35
CA ALA A 52 19.70 -5.94 23.57
C ALA A 52 19.54 -6.89 24.76
N VAL A 53 18.88 -8.04 24.56
CA VAL A 53 18.72 -9.07 25.60
C VAL A 53 20.06 -9.67 26.02
N ILE A 54 20.93 -10.01 25.05
CA ILE A 54 22.28 -10.55 25.31
C ILE A 54 23.13 -9.55 26.10
N LEU A 55 23.07 -8.26 25.75
CA LEU A 55 23.81 -7.21 26.48
C LEU A 55 23.27 -7.01 27.90
N ALA A 56 21.95 -7.00 28.08
CA ALA A 56 21.33 -6.86 29.40
C ALA A 56 21.69 -8.04 30.31
N LEU A 57 21.55 -9.28 29.82
CA LEU A 57 21.91 -10.49 30.57
C LEU A 57 23.44 -10.54 30.80
N GLY A 58 24.21 -10.16 29.79
CA GLY A 58 25.66 -9.93 29.81
C GLY A 58 26.09 -9.08 31.00
N PHE A 59 25.49 -7.91 31.10
CA PHE A 59 25.75 -6.94 32.14
C PHE A 59 25.37 -7.48 33.53
N VAL A 60 24.17 -8.07 33.67
CA VAL A 60 23.70 -8.62 34.94
C VAL A 60 24.62 -9.74 35.45
N LEU A 61 24.94 -10.72 34.61
CA LEU A 61 25.79 -11.85 35.01
C LEU A 61 27.23 -11.40 35.31
N THR A 62 27.81 -10.53 34.49
CA THR A 62 29.17 -10.01 34.75
C THR A 62 29.22 -9.23 36.07
N SER A 63 28.19 -8.42 36.35
CA SER A 63 28.07 -7.68 37.61
C SER A 63 27.92 -8.61 38.81
N GLN A 64 27.04 -9.61 38.73
CA GLN A 64 26.85 -10.61 39.79
C GLN A 64 28.12 -11.41 40.07
N VAL A 65 28.81 -11.91 39.03
CA VAL A 65 30.05 -12.66 39.17
C VAL A 65 31.14 -11.79 39.79
N THR A 66 31.32 -10.56 39.29
CA THR A 66 32.33 -9.63 39.81
C THR A 66 32.10 -9.32 41.29
N ASN A 67 30.86 -8.96 41.65
CA ASN A 67 30.52 -8.65 43.05
C ASN A 67 30.71 -9.86 43.97
N ARG A 68 30.33 -11.06 43.51
CA ARG A 68 30.45 -12.28 44.32
C ARG A 68 31.91 -12.71 44.52
N VAL A 69 32.74 -12.59 43.49
CA VAL A 69 34.19 -12.88 43.57
C VAL A 69 34.86 -11.89 44.53
N LEU A 70 34.56 -10.60 44.42
CA LEU A 70 35.14 -9.57 45.29
C LEU A 70 34.67 -9.69 46.75
N ASP A 71 33.39 -9.96 47.00
CA ASP A 71 32.86 -10.11 48.37
C ASP A 71 33.50 -11.32 49.09
N VAL A 72 33.66 -12.46 48.40
CA VAL A 72 34.37 -13.63 48.95
C VAL A 72 35.82 -13.28 49.28
N LYS A 73 36.50 -12.54 48.39
CA LYS A 73 37.89 -12.10 48.61
C LYS A 73 38.01 -11.16 49.82
N VAL A 74 37.11 -10.19 49.95
CA VAL A 74 37.10 -9.23 51.06
C VAL A 74 36.88 -9.94 52.40
N ARG A 75 35.90 -10.85 52.49
CA ARG A 75 35.62 -11.61 53.71
C ARG A 75 36.81 -12.49 54.10
N ALA A 76 37.38 -13.23 53.15
CA ALA A 76 38.56 -14.06 53.40
C ALA A 76 39.75 -13.21 53.87
N ALA A 77 39.96 -12.03 53.27
CA ALA A 77 41.05 -11.13 53.63
C ALA A 77 40.85 -10.49 55.02
N MET A 78 39.61 -10.17 55.42
CA MET A 78 39.30 -9.74 56.79
C MET A 78 39.58 -10.84 57.82
N GLU A 79 39.26 -12.10 57.53
CA GLU A 79 39.62 -13.20 58.43
C GLU A 79 41.14 -13.38 58.54
N GLN A 80 41.87 -13.20 57.43
CA GLN A 80 43.33 -13.30 57.45
C GLN A 80 43.98 -12.15 58.24
N ILE A 81 43.47 -10.92 58.15
CA ILE A 81 44.09 -9.81 58.87
C ILE A 81 43.93 -9.95 60.39
N GLU A 82 42.83 -10.51 60.89
CA GLU A 82 42.69 -10.79 62.33
C GLU A 82 43.65 -11.90 62.82
N ARG A 83 43.89 -12.93 62.00
CA ARG A 83 44.92 -13.95 62.29
C ARG A 83 46.34 -13.37 62.25
N ALA A 84 46.60 -12.47 61.31
CA ALA A 84 47.88 -11.77 61.21
C ALA A 84 48.08 -10.84 62.42
N ARG A 85 47.04 -10.11 62.83
CA ARG A 85 47.03 -9.20 63.98
C ARG A 85 47.40 -9.92 65.28
N THR A 86 46.81 -11.08 65.54
CA THR A 86 47.15 -11.90 66.74
C THR A 86 48.60 -12.41 66.69
N THR A 87 49.08 -12.81 65.51
CA THR A 87 50.48 -13.25 65.32
C THR A 87 51.47 -12.10 65.57
N VAL A 88 51.19 -10.90 65.03
CA VAL A 88 52.01 -9.71 65.21
C VAL A 88 52.03 -9.27 66.67
N ALA A 89 50.88 -9.25 67.34
CA ALA A 89 50.79 -8.90 68.76
C ALA A 89 51.63 -9.86 69.63
N GLY A 90 51.63 -11.16 69.32
CA GLY A 90 52.46 -12.14 70.03
C GLY A 90 53.96 -11.93 69.85
N ILE A 91 54.41 -11.62 68.62
CA ILE A 91 55.84 -11.40 68.31
C ILE A 91 56.35 -10.09 68.92
N VAL A 92 55.58 -9.00 68.79
CA VAL A 92 55.99 -7.67 69.27
C VAL A 92 56.00 -7.60 70.80
N ASN A 93 55.12 -8.34 71.49
CA ASN A 93 55.07 -8.37 72.95
C ASN A 93 56.07 -9.36 73.60
N GLY A 94 56.71 -10.25 72.83
CA GLY A 94 57.45 -11.40 73.36
C GLY A 94 58.93 -11.18 73.71
N GLU A 95 59.55 -10.07 73.27
CA GLU A 95 61.00 -9.84 73.47
C GLU A 95 61.34 -8.39 73.84
N GLU A 96 61.58 -8.16 75.14
CA GLU A 96 61.90 -6.83 75.71
C GLU A 96 63.27 -6.26 75.29
N THR A 97 64.16 -7.08 74.70
CA THR A 97 65.55 -6.71 74.41
C THR A 97 65.82 -6.30 72.95
N ARG A 98 64.83 -6.36 72.06
CA ARG A 98 65.01 -6.00 70.63
C ARG A 98 64.56 -4.58 70.32
N SER A 99 65.26 -3.91 69.40
CA SER A 99 64.80 -2.63 68.83
C SER A 99 63.47 -2.82 68.09
N LEU A 100 62.56 -1.85 68.23
CA LEU A 100 61.23 -1.84 67.60
C LEU A 100 61.30 -2.19 66.10
N ASP A 101 62.25 -1.58 65.38
CA ASP A 101 62.43 -1.81 63.93
C ASP A 101 62.70 -3.28 63.59
N SER A 102 63.56 -3.94 64.38
CA SER A 102 63.90 -5.36 64.21
C SER A 102 62.71 -6.27 64.53
N SER A 103 61.89 -5.91 65.52
CA SER A 103 60.67 -6.64 65.86
C SER A 103 59.61 -6.52 64.76
N LEU A 104 59.45 -5.33 64.17
CA LEU A 104 58.55 -5.11 63.03
C LEU A 104 59.02 -5.87 61.78
N GLN A 105 60.32 -5.88 61.50
CA GLN A 105 60.90 -6.65 60.40
C GLN A 105 60.72 -8.17 60.60
N LEU A 106 60.94 -8.69 61.81
CA LEU A 106 60.70 -10.10 62.12
C LEU A 106 59.21 -10.48 61.98
N ALA A 107 58.32 -9.64 62.50
CA ALA A 107 56.88 -9.85 62.39
C ALA A 107 56.45 -9.86 60.91
N ARG A 108 56.92 -8.90 60.09
CA ARG A 108 56.71 -8.89 58.64
C ARG A 108 57.22 -10.18 58.00
N ASN A 109 58.47 -10.55 58.24
CA ASN A 109 59.09 -11.73 57.65
C ASN A 109 58.34 -13.02 58.03
N THR A 110 57.84 -13.11 59.26
CA THR A 110 57.05 -14.27 59.72
C THR A 110 55.67 -14.34 59.04
N LEU A 111 55.04 -13.18 58.79
CA LEU A 111 53.77 -13.12 58.06
C LEU A 111 53.96 -13.45 56.58
N THR A 112 54.98 -12.90 55.94
CA THR A 112 55.24 -13.12 54.51
C THR A 112 55.79 -14.52 54.25
N SER A 113 56.60 -15.10 55.14
CA SER A 113 57.13 -16.47 54.98
C SER A 113 56.06 -17.56 55.16
N LYS A 114 55.03 -17.33 55.98
CA LYS A 114 53.89 -18.25 56.15
C LYS A 114 52.92 -18.23 54.96
N THR A 115 53.14 -17.33 54.01
CA THR A 115 52.24 -17.06 52.89
C THR A 115 52.72 -17.74 51.59
N ASP A 116 53.78 -18.55 51.68
CA ASP A 116 54.28 -19.37 50.57
C ASP A 116 53.20 -20.39 50.13
N PRO A 117 52.91 -20.54 48.82
CA PRO A 117 51.80 -21.37 48.33
C PRO A 117 51.91 -22.86 48.70
N ALA A 118 53.10 -23.34 49.10
CA ALA A 118 53.33 -24.70 49.58
C ALA A 118 52.81 -24.95 51.02
N SER A 119 52.58 -23.91 51.82
CA SER A 119 52.20 -24.00 53.25
C SER A 119 50.74 -23.65 53.53
N GLY A 120 49.91 -23.51 52.49
CA GLY A 120 48.48 -23.28 52.63
C GLY A 120 48.11 -21.81 52.84
N ALA A 121 48.41 -20.96 51.85
CA ALA A 121 47.79 -19.64 51.78
C ALA A 121 46.25 -19.83 51.82
N GLY A 122 45.59 -19.25 52.82
CA GLY A 122 44.14 -19.40 53.00
C GLY A 122 43.34 -18.85 51.81
N LEU A 123 42.01 -18.90 51.88
CA LEU A 123 41.10 -18.44 50.80
C LEU A 123 41.35 -17.00 50.30
N ALA A 124 42.06 -16.17 51.06
CA ALA A 124 42.45 -14.81 50.66
C ALA A 124 43.66 -14.76 49.69
N GLY A 125 44.43 -15.86 49.55
CA GLY A 125 45.63 -15.94 48.71
C GLY A 125 46.86 -15.28 49.33
N ALA A 126 47.90 -15.13 48.50
CA ALA A 126 49.15 -14.49 48.92
C ALA A 126 48.97 -12.99 49.17
N PHE A 127 49.73 -12.45 50.13
CA PHE A 127 49.69 -11.04 50.51
C PHE A 127 51.09 -10.53 50.88
N ASP A 128 51.29 -9.21 50.78
CA ASP A 128 52.42 -8.51 51.39
C ASP A 128 51.95 -7.79 52.66
N ALA A 129 52.81 -7.74 53.67
CA ALA A 129 52.49 -7.17 54.97
C ALA A 129 53.26 -5.86 55.19
N VAL A 130 52.55 -4.84 55.66
CA VAL A 130 53.11 -3.55 56.06
C VAL A 130 52.76 -3.32 57.52
N LEU A 131 53.79 -3.12 58.35
CA LEU A 131 53.62 -2.72 59.74
C LEU A 131 54.13 -1.29 59.89
N MET A 132 53.40 -0.45 60.61
CA MET A 132 53.78 0.93 60.85
C MET A 132 53.47 1.31 62.30
N VAL A 133 54.40 2.05 62.91
CA VAL A 133 54.17 2.79 64.14
C VAL A 133 54.35 4.27 63.79
N PRO A 134 53.27 5.08 63.77
CA PRO A 134 53.37 6.51 63.53
C PRO A 134 54.31 7.14 64.56
N GLY A 135 55.18 8.04 64.12
CA GLY A 135 56.01 8.82 65.02
C GLY A 135 55.18 9.87 65.75
N ASP A 136 55.22 9.87 67.08
CA ASP A 136 54.64 10.93 67.91
C ASP A 136 55.72 12.00 68.18
N GLY A 137 55.63 13.14 67.47
CA GLY A 137 56.53 14.28 67.66
C GLY A 137 57.98 14.04 67.16
N PRO A 138 59.03 14.21 67.99
CA PRO A 138 60.44 14.13 67.55
C PRO A 138 60.94 12.70 67.24
N ARG A 139 60.11 11.67 67.41
CA ARG A 139 60.46 10.29 67.03
C ARG A 139 60.10 10.03 65.57
N ALA A 140 61.05 9.53 64.80
CA ALA A 140 60.80 9.07 63.43
C ALA A 140 59.79 7.89 63.44
N ALA A 141 58.89 7.86 62.45
CA ALA A 141 58.01 6.72 62.25
C ALA A 141 58.87 5.48 61.92
N SER A 142 58.62 4.37 62.62
CA SER A 142 59.23 3.07 62.29
C SER A 142 58.23 2.26 61.51
N ALA A 143 58.67 1.67 60.41
CA ALA A 143 57.81 0.89 59.56
C ALA A 143 58.58 -0.21 58.82
N ALA A 144 57.91 -1.33 58.61
CA ALA A 144 58.43 -2.46 57.85
C ALA A 144 57.49 -2.75 56.67
N GLY A 145 58.03 -2.70 55.44
CA GLY A 145 57.29 -2.99 54.21
C GLY A 145 57.03 -1.77 53.31
N PRO A 146 56.33 -1.98 52.17
CA PRO A 146 56.01 -0.93 51.19
C PRO A 146 54.94 0.05 51.71
N VAL A 147 55.32 0.90 52.65
CA VAL A 147 54.46 1.88 53.32
C VAL A 147 53.86 2.91 52.36
N ASP A 148 54.64 3.31 51.36
CA ASP A 148 54.28 4.26 50.32
C ASP A 148 53.07 3.79 49.51
N GLN A 149 52.85 2.48 49.43
CA GLN A 149 51.76 1.86 48.67
C GLN A 149 50.42 1.83 49.41
N VAL A 150 50.39 2.12 50.71
CA VAL A 150 49.14 2.15 51.50
C VAL A 150 48.42 3.49 51.30
N PRO A 151 47.16 3.54 50.81
CA PRO A 151 46.45 4.80 50.59
C PRO A 151 46.28 5.63 51.86
N ASN A 152 46.52 6.94 51.80
CA ASN A 152 46.38 7.84 52.95
C ASN A 152 44.95 7.85 53.54
N ALA A 153 43.93 7.69 52.70
CA ALA A 153 42.53 7.59 53.16
C ALA A 153 42.32 6.38 54.09
N LEU A 154 42.85 5.21 53.72
CA LEU A 154 42.80 4.02 54.55
C LEU A 154 43.53 4.21 55.89
N ARG A 155 44.71 4.85 55.86
CA ARG A 155 45.48 5.14 57.09
C ARG A 155 44.70 6.01 58.07
N GLY A 156 43.90 6.96 57.58
CA GLY A 156 43.04 7.80 58.41
C GLY A 156 42.03 6.98 59.25
N PHE A 157 41.39 5.99 58.65
CA PHE A 157 40.43 5.12 59.34
C PHE A 157 41.12 4.20 60.36
N VAL A 158 42.29 3.65 60.02
CA VAL A 158 43.05 2.78 60.93
C VAL A 158 43.57 3.55 62.15
N LYS A 159 44.05 4.78 61.95
CA LYS A 159 44.44 5.71 63.04
C LYS A 159 43.28 6.05 63.97
N ALA A 160 42.07 6.13 63.43
CA ALA A 160 40.85 6.33 64.22
C ALA A 160 40.41 5.06 64.98
N GLY A 161 41.20 3.99 64.95
CA GLY A 161 40.91 2.74 65.65
C GLY A 161 39.94 1.81 64.91
N GLN A 162 39.70 2.03 63.61
CA GLN A 162 38.74 1.24 62.82
C GLN A 162 39.45 0.35 61.81
N ALA A 163 39.05 -0.92 61.72
CA ALA A 163 39.45 -1.79 60.62
C ALA A 163 38.73 -1.37 59.33
N ALA A 164 39.49 -1.19 58.26
CA ALA A 164 38.96 -0.72 56.98
C ALA A 164 39.68 -1.39 55.81
N TYR A 165 39.10 -1.30 54.62
CA TYR A 165 39.72 -1.79 53.39
C TYR A 165 39.54 -0.78 52.25
N GLN A 166 40.45 -0.83 51.28
CA GLN A 166 40.39 0.00 50.09
C GLN A 166 41.00 -0.74 48.89
N TYR A 167 40.37 -0.57 47.72
CA TYR A 167 40.95 -0.99 46.44
C TYR A 167 41.93 0.08 45.94
N ALA A 168 43.17 -0.30 45.67
CA ALA A 168 44.22 0.60 45.21
C ALA A 168 45.10 -0.07 44.14
N THR A 169 45.78 0.73 43.33
CA THR A 169 46.83 0.21 42.44
C THR A 169 48.16 0.31 43.17
N VAL A 170 48.80 -0.82 43.40
CA VAL A 170 50.02 -0.95 44.20
C VAL A 170 51.17 -1.39 43.31
N HIS A 171 52.36 -0.88 43.58
CA HIS A 171 53.63 -1.23 42.95
C HIS A 171 54.59 -1.73 44.04
N THR A 172 54.74 -3.04 44.14
CA THR A 172 55.68 -3.72 45.05
C THR A 172 56.72 -4.48 44.23
N ASP A 173 57.82 -4.90 44.87
CA ASP A 173 58.90 -5.64 44.21
C ASP A 173 58.43 -6.94 43.53
N GLY A 174 57.32 -7.53 43.99
CA GLY A 174 56.76 -8.77 43.44
C GLY A 174 55.47 -8.61 42.61
N PHE A 175 54.80 -7.45 42.66
CA PHE A 175 53.53 -7.24 41.95
C PHE A 175 53.25 -5.76 41.68
N SER A 176 52.82 -5.45 40.46
CA SER A 176 52.26 -4.16 40.08
C SER A 176 50.85 -4.36 39.50
N GLY A 177 49.87 -3.69 40.08
CA GLY A 177 48.48 -3.73 39.60
C GLY A 177 47.44 -3.50 40.70
N PRO A 178 46.16 -3.78 40.40
CA PRO A 178 45.08 -3.61 41.37
C PRO A 178 45.23 -4.60 42.53
N ALA A 179 45.13 -4.08 43.75
CA ALA A 179 45.20 -4.82 44.98
C ALA A 179 44.10 -4.38 45.95
N LEU A 180 43.66 -5.31 46.80
CA LEU A 180 42.83 -5.03 47.95
C LEU A 180 43.76 -4.80 49.16
N VAL A 181 43.74 -3.59 49.71
CA VAL A 181 44.51 -3.24 50.91
C VAL A 181 43.57 -3.23 52.10
N ILE A 182 43.88 -4.00 53.15
CA ILE A 182 43.12 -4.03 54.40
C ILE A 182 44.02 -3.56 55.53
N GLY A 183 43.50 -2.72 56.42
CA GLY A 183 44.23 -2.22 57.58
C GLY A 183 43.46 -2.43 58.87
N THR A 184 44.18 -2.73 59.96
CA THR A 184 43.62 -2.87 61.31
C THR A 184 44.59 -2.29 62.36
N PRO A 185 44.08 -1.61 63.40
CA PRO A 185 44.90 -1.22 64.54
C PRO A 185 45.24 -2.46 65.39
N THR A 186 46.49 -2.58 65.81
CA THR A 186 46.95 -3.70 66.65
C THR A 186 47.13 -3.22 68.08
N SER A 187 46.37 -3.80 69.01
CA SER A 187 46.51 -3.53 70.44
C SER A 187 47.73 -4.31 70.97
N SER A 188 48.88 -3.65 71.04
CA SER A 188 50.14 -4.21 71.55
C SER A 188 50.74 -3.30 72.63
N GLN A 189 51.82 -3.73 73.28
CA GLN A 189 52.57 -2.86 74.21
C GLN A 189 53.13 -1.60 73.52
N VAL A 190 53.29 -1.67 72.19
CA VAL A 190 53.63 -0.52 71.35
C VAL A 190 52.35 0.25 71.01
N ALA A 191 52.27 1.49 71.49
CA ALA A 191 51.17 2.40 71.17
C ALA A 191 51.09 2.65 69.66
N ASN A 192 49.87 2.75 69.13
CA ASN A 192 49.59 3.10 67.74
C ASN A 192 50.18 2.15 66.68
N LEU A 193 50.37 0.86 66.97
CA LEU A 193 50.79 -0.12 65.97
C LEU A 193 49.68 -0.36 64.93
N GLU A 194 49.98 -0.12 63.66
CA GLU A 194 49.10 -0.32 62.52
C GLU A 194 49.58 -1.52 61.69
N LEU A 195 48.67 -2.41 61.32
CA LEU A 195 48.93 -3.54 60.42
C LEU A 195 48.12 -3.37 59.13
N TYR A 196 48.78 -3.46 57.99
CA TYR A 196 48.15 -3.49 56.68
C TYR A 196 48.57 -4.73 55.89
N LEU A 197 47.61 -5.34 55.20
CA LEU A 197 47.83 -6.44 54.26
C LEU A 197 47.44 -6.02 52.85
N ILE A 198 48.30 -6.30 51.87
CA ILE A 198 48.12 -5.99 50.46
C ILE A 198 47.87 -7.29 49.70
N PHE A 199 46.65 -7.48 49.19
CA PHE A 199 46.25 -8.66 48.43
C PHE A 199 46.19 -8.35 46.92
N PRO A 200 47.05 -8.94 46.07
CA PRO A 200 46.97 -8.80 44.62
C PRO A 200 45.64 -9.33 44.06
N LEU A 201 45.01 -8.60 43.14
CA LEU A 201 43.75 -9.02 42.48
C LEU A 201 43.96 -9.63 41.08
N LYS A 202 45.17 -10.13 40.80
CA LYS A 202 45.55 -10.64 39.47
C LYS A 202 44.73 -11.85 39.06
N ASN A 203 44.52 -12.80 39.98
CA ASN A 203 43.80 -14.04 39.71
C ASN A 203 42.29 -13.78 39.53
N GLU A 204 41.74 -12.87 40.32
CA GLU A 204 40.34 -12.43 40.23
C GLU A 204 40.09 -11.71 38.91
N GLN A 205 41.00 -10.83 38.48
CA GLN A 205 40.92 -10.19 37.16
C GLN A 205 41.01 -11.19 36.02
N ALA A 206 41.94 -12.14 36.07
CA ALA A 206 42.06 -13.17 35.04
C ALA A 206 40.77 -14.00 34.93
N THR A 207 40.16 -14.35 36.06
CA THR A 207 38.86 -15.06 36.11
C THR A 207 37.73 -14.21 35.51
N ILE A 208 37.62 -12.94 35.90
CA ILE A 208 36.61 -12.02 35.37
C ILE A 208 36.80 -11.80 33.86
N GLN A 209 38.04 -11.67 33.39
CA GLN A 209 38.36 -11.55 31.96
C GLN A 209 38.01 -12.82 31.19
N LEU A 210 38.30 -14.00 31.73
CA LEU A 210 37.93 -15.27 31.13
C LEU A 210 36.41 -15.39 31.00
N VAL A 211 35.66 -15.13 32.09
CA VAL A 211 34.19 -15.14 32.08
C VAL A 211 33.63 -14.13 31.09
N ARG A 212 34.16 -12.91 31.04
CA ARG A 212 33.73 -11.89 30.08
C ARG A 212 34.03 -12.32 28.64
N GLY A 213 35.21 -12.90 28.38
CA GLY A 213 35.63 -13.36 27.06
C GLY A 213 34.76 -14.51 26.54
N THR A 214 34.46 -15.50 27.38
CA THR A 214 33.55 -16.60 27.02
C THR A 214 32.13 -16.10 26.78
N MET A 215 31.67 -15.12 27.56
CA MET A 215 30.34 -14.51 27.40
C MET A 215 30.22 -13.71 26.10
N ILE A 216 31.23 -12.91 25.75
CA ILE A 216 31.28 -12.17 24.48
C ILE A 216 31.31 -13.14 23.29
N THR A 217 32.17 -14.16 23.37
CA THR A 217 32.31 -15.17 22.30
C THR A 217 31.01 -15.95 22.13
N GLY A 218 30.40 -16.40 23.23
CA GLY A 218 29.11 -17.09 23.22
C GLY A 218 27.97 -16.21 22.67
N GLY A 219 27.92 -14.95 23.07
CA GLY A 219 26.95 -13.97 22.54
C GLY A 219 27.12 -13.73 21.03
N ALA A 220 28.37 -13.63 20.56
CA ALA A 220 28.67 -13.48 19.13
C ALA A 220 28.24 -14.72 18.31
N VAL A 221 28.57 -15.93 18.80
CA VAL A 221 28.15 -17.19 18.16
C VAL A 221 26.61 -17.27 18.11
N LEU A 222 25.93 -16.94 19.20
CA LEU A 222 24.46 -16.93 19.25
C LEU A 222 23.86 -15.94 18.26
N LEU A 223 24.42 -14.73 18.13
CA LEU A 223 23.96 -13.73 17.16
C LEU A 223 24.14 -14.20 15.72
N VAL A 224 25.26 -14.85 15.40
CA VAL A 224 25.49 -15.42 14.06
C VAL A 224 24.48 -16.53 13.76
N LEU A 225 24.21 -17.39 14.72
CA LEU A 225 23.21 -18.46 14.59
C LEU A 225 21.79 -17.87 14.38
N LEU A 226 21.40 -16.87 15.17
CA LEU A 226 20.13 -16.17 15.00
C LEU A 226 20.02 -15.45 13.65
N ALA A 227 21.11 -14.87 13.15
CA ALA A 227 21.15 -14.28 11.82
C ALA A 227 20.94 -15.34 10.73
N GLY A 228 21.59 -16.49 10.86
CA GLY A 228 21.41 -17.65 9.97
C GLY A 228 19.96 -18.13 9.93
N ILE A 229 19.34 -18.33 11.09
CA ILE A 229 17.92 -18.71 11.20
C ILE A 229 17.02 -17.65 10.57
N ALA A 230 17.21 -16.37 10.89
CA ALA A 230 16.39 -15.29 10.35
C ALA A 230 16.49 -15.21 8.82
N LEU A 231 17.68 -15.42 8.24
CA LEU A 231 17.88 -15.48 6.79
C LEU A 231 17.21 -16.71 6.17
N LEU A 232 17.27 -17.85 6.84
CA LEU A 232 16.63 -19.09 6.39
C LEU A 232 15.10 -18.93 6.36
N VAL A 233 14.50 -18.46 7.45
CA VAL A 233 13.05 -18.18 7.54
C VAL A 233 12.64 -17.14 6.50
N SER A 234 13.45 -16.09 6.31
CA SER A 234 13.18 -15.07 5.30
C SER A 234 13.15 -15.66 3.89
N ARG A 235 14.08 -16.56 3.56
CA ARG A 235 14.14 -17.22 2.25
C ARG A 235 13.03 -18.25 2.04
N GLN A 236 12.68 -19.02 3.07
CA GLN A 236 11.69 -20.09 2.97
C GLN A 236 10.25 -19.58 3.00
N VAL A 237 9.95 -18.52 3.76
CA VAL A 237 8.56 -18.06 3.97
C VAL A 237 8.29 -16.71 3.33
N VAL A 238 9.13 -15.70 3.59
CA VAL A 238 8.82 -14.31 3.20
C VAL A 238 8.95 -14.10 1.69
N VAL A 239 9.93 -14.72 1.03
CA VAL A 239 10.13 -14.57 -0.42
C VAL A 239 8.99 -15.19 -1.24
N PRO A 240 8.60 -16.47 -1.03
CA PRO A 240 7.52 -17.09 -1.80
C PRO A 240 6.20 -16.32 -1.66
N VAL A 241 5.82 -15.92 -0.44
CA VAL A 241 4.59 -15.16 -0.18
C VAL A 241 4.57 -13.85 -0.96
N ARG A 242 5.69 -13.12 -1.01
CA ARG A 242 5.78 -11.88 -1.78
C ARG A 242 5.69 -12.12 -3.29
N SER A 243 6.27 -13.22 -3.78
CA SER A 243 6.15 -13.59 -5.19
C SER A 243 4.71 -13.96 -5.55
N ALA A 244 4.03 -14.71 -4.70
CA ALA A 244 2.63 -15.08 -4.86
C ALA A 244 1.71 -13.85 -4.94
N SER A 245 1.87 -12.89 -4.02
CA SER A 245 1.12 -11.63 -4.02
C SER A 245 1.31 -10.84 -5.32
N ARG A 246 2.54 -10.72 -5.83
CA ARG A 246 2.80 -10.01 -7.11
C ARG A 246 2.20 -10.70 -8.32
N ILE A 247 2.25 -12.04 -8.34
CA ILE A 247 1.64 -12.84 -9.42
C ILE A 247 0.12 -12.64 -9.41
N ALA A 248 -0.51 -12.67 -8.22
CA ALA A 248 -1.93 -12.42 -8.07
C ALA A 248 -2.34 -10.98 -8.48
N GLU A 249 -1.54 -9.97 -8.14
CA GLU A 249 -1.76 -8.58 -8.59
C GLU A 249 -1.68 -8.46 -10.12
N ARG A 250 -0.63 -9.02 -10.75
CA ARG A 250 -0.50 -9.01 -12.22
C ARG A 250 -1.63 -9.76 -12.92
N PHE A 251 -2.08 -10.88 -12.34
CA PHE A 251 -3.22 -11.63 -12.84
C PHE A 251 -4.50 -10.78 -12.79
N ALA A 252 -4.72 -10.05 -11.70
CA ALA A 252 -5.85 -9.12 -11.56
C ALA A 252 -5.78 -7.90 -12.51
N GLU A 253 -4.58 -7.50 -12.94
CA GLU A 253 -4.36 -6.47 -13.97
C GLU A 253 -4.62 -6.97 -15.41
N GLY A 254 -4.99 -8.24 -15.60
CA GLY A 254 -5.35 -8.82 -16.89
C GLY A 254 -4.26 -9.72 -17.50
N HIS A 255 -3.15 -9.96 -16.82
CA HIS A 255 -2.13 -10.92 -17.27
C HIS A 255 -2.52 -12.37 -16.93
N LEU A 256 -3.54 -12.88 -17.63
CA LEU A 256 -4.16 -14.20 -17.35
C LEU A 256 -3.24 -15.41 -17.60
N SER A 257 -2.10 -15.22 -18.25
CA SER A 257 -1.11 -16.28 -18.50
C SER A 257 -0.17 -16.52 -17.33
N GLU A 258 -0.18 -15.66 -16.30
CA GLU A 258 0.67 -15.81 -15.12
C GLU A 258 0.30 -17.06 -14.32
N ARG A 259 1.31 -17.80 -13.84
CA ARG A 259 1.15 -19.02 -13.05
C ARG A 259 2.08 -19.00 -11.86
N MET A 260 1.59 -19.50 -10.72
CA MET A 260 2.38 -19.59 -9.51
C MET A 260 3.24 -20.85 -9.52
N PRO A 261 4.55 -20.76 -9.22
CA PRO A 261 5.42 -21.94 -9.20
C PRO A 261 5.07 -22.84 -8.03
N VAL A 262 4.71 -24.09 -8.32
CA VAL A 262 4.45 -25.12 -7.30
C VAL A 262 5.78 -25.72 -6.85
N ARG A 263 6.13 -25.58 -5.57
CA ARG A 263 7.34 -26.14 -4.97
C ARG A 263 7.00 -26.85 -3.67
N GLY A 264 7.35 -28.13 -3.57
CA GLY A 264 7.09 -28.94 -2.38
C GLY A 264 5.63 -29.40 -2.27
N GLU A 265 5.25 -29.82 -1.07
CA GLU A 265 3.90 -30.34 -0.72
C GLU A 265 3.28 -29.59 0.47
N ASP A 266 3.82 -28.42 0.80
CA ASP A 266 3.37 -27.60 1.92
C ASP A 266 2.12 -26.75 1.58
N ASP A 267 1.68 -25.93 2.54
CA ASP A 267 0.53 -25.03 2.36
C ASP A 267 0.75 -24.03 1.21
N MET A 268 2.00 -23.67 0.89
CA MET A 268 2.31 -22.78 -0.23
C MET A 268 2.16 -23.50 -1.57
N ALA A 269 2.58 -24.76 -1.66
CA ALA A 269 2.32 -25.58 -2.84
C ALA A 269 0.82 -25.74 -3.08
N ARG A 270 0.04 -26.02 -2.02
CA ARG A 270 -1.43 -26.14 -2.11
C ARG A 270 -2.09 -24.85 -2.58
N LEU A 271 -1.66 -23.70 -2.05
CA LEU A 271 -2.13 -22.38 -2.50
C LEU A 271 -1.80 -22.13 -3.97
N ALA A 272 -0.58 -22.47 -4.40
CA ALA A 272 -0.15 -22.30 -5.79
C ALA A 272 -0.98 -23.15 -6.75
N VAL A 273 -1.29 -24.40 -6.39
CA VAL A 273 -2.18 -25.28 -7.16
C VAL A 273 -3.58 -24.67 -7.26
N SER A 274 -4.21 -24.30 -6.12
CA SER A 274 -5.55 -23.71 -6.14
C SER A 274 -5.62 -22.39 -6.92
N PHE A 275 -4.57 -21.57 -6.87
CA PHE A 275 -4.47 -20.35 -7.68
C PHE A 275 -4.40 -20.68 -9.17
N ASN A 276 -3.59 -21.67 -9.56
CA ASN A 276 -3.45 -22.07 -10.96
C ASN A 276 -4.76 -22.68 -11.51
N ASP A 277 -5.48 -23.48 -10.71
CA ASP A 277 -6.78 -24.03 -11.08
C ASP A 277 -7.83 -22.92 -11.30
N MET A 278 -7.85 -21.94 -10.40
CA MET A 278 -8.70 -20.75 -10.55
C MET A 278 -8.35 -19.96 -11.81
N ALA A 279 -7.05 -19.73 -12.05
CA ALA A 279 -6.56 -19.00 -13.21
C ALA A 279 -6.93 -19.71 -14.53
N GLU A 280 -6.86 -21.03 -14.55
CA GLU A 280 -7.28 -21.84 -15.70
C GLU A 280 -8.79 -21.78 -15.92
N SER A 281 -9.59 -21.94 -14.87
CA SER A 281 -11.05 -21.85 -14.94
C SER A 281 -11.51 -20.48 -15.47
N LEU A 282 -10.94 -19.39 -14.96
CA LEU A 282 -11.22 -18.04 -15.45
C LEU A 282 -10.78 -17.84 -16.90
N SER A 283 -9.60 -18.31 -17.27
CA SER A 283 -9.12 -18.22 -18.66
C SER A 283 -10.05 -18.95 -19.63
N ARG A 284 -10.54 -20.14 -19.24
CA ARG A 284 -11.52 -20.89 -20.04
C ARG A 284 -12.86 -20.16 -20.16
N GLN A 285 -13.37 -19.59 -19.06
CA GLN A 285 -14.62 -18.82 -19.09
C GLN A 285 -14.54 -17.59 -20.00
N ILE A 286 -13.40 -16.87 -19.96
CA ILE A 286 -13.19 -15.71 -20.83
C ILE A 286 -13.13 -16.13 -22.30
N ALA A 287 -12.38 -17.19 -22.62
CA ALA A 287 -12.32 -17.72 -23.98
C ALA A 287 -13.71 -18.15 -24.50
N GLN A 288 -14.54 -18.78 -23.66
CA GLN A 288 -15.91 -19.16 -24.00
C GLN A 288 -16.81 -17.94 -24.26
N LEU A 289 -16.68 -16.88 -23.46
CA LEU A 289 -17.42 -15.64 -23.66
C LEU A 289 -17.02 -14.94 -24.96
N GLU A 290 -15.72 -14.92 -25.28
CA GLU A 290 -15.22 -14.37 -26.54
C GLU A 290 -15.70 -15.17 -27.75
N GLU A 291 -15.68 -16.50 -27.67
CA GLU A 291 -16.20 -17.38 -28.72
C GLU A 291 -17.69 -17.17 -28.94
N PHE A 292 -18.48 -17.11 -27.86
CA PHE A 292 -19.92 -16.84 -27.94
C PHE A 292 -20.21 -15.47 -28.57
N GLY A 293 -19.47 -14.43 -28.15
CA GLY A 293 -19.59 -13.10 -28.73
C GLY A 293 -19.24 -13.07 -30.23
N ASN A 294 -18.21 -13.80 -30.64
CA ASN A 294 -17.83 -13.92 -32.06
C ASN A 294 -18.89 -14.67 -32.88
N LEU A 295 -19.44 -15.76 -32.33
CA LEU A 295 -20.49 -16.54 -32.98
C LEU A 295 -21.77 -15.70 -33.15
N GLN A 296 -22.17 -14.98 -32.11
CA GLN A 296 -23.32 -14.08 -32.17
C GLN A 296 -23.14 -13.03 -33.27
N ARG A 297 -21.98 -12.38 -33.37
CA ARG A 297 -21.69 -11.41 -34.44
C ARG A 297 -21.81 -12.01 -35.83
N ARG A 298 -21.24 -13.21 -36.05
CA ARG A 298 -21.31 -13.91 -37.34
C ARG A 298 -22.75 -14.26 -37.69
N PHE A 299 -23.48 -14.87 -36.74
CA PHE A 299 -24.88 -15.23 -36.93
C PHE A 299 -25.74 -14.02 -37.33
N THR A 300 -25.60 -12.88 -36.64
CA THR A 300 -26.36 -11.67 -36.99
C THR A 300 -26.04 -11.17 -38.40
N SER A 301 -24.75 -11.20 -38.78
CA SER A 301 -24.31 -10.78 -40.11
C SER A 301 -24.85 -11.71 -41.20
N ASP A 302 -24.77 -13.01 -40.98
CA ASP A 302 -25.19 -14.02 -41.95
C ASP A 302 -26.72 -13.95 -42.14
N VAL A 303 -27.48 -13.89 -41.05
CA VAL A 303 -28.94 -13.72 -41.10
C VAL A 303 -29.34 -12.44 -41.84
N SER A 304 -28.60 -11.34 -41.67
CA SER A 304 -28.86 -10.10 -42.43
C SER A 304 -28.75 -10.30 -43.93
N HIS A 305 -27.75 -11.06 -44.39
CA HIS A 305 -27.52 -11.27 -45.82
C HIS A 305 -28.51 -12.28 -46.42
N GLU A 306 -28.79 -13.36 -45.69
CA GLU A 306 -29.72 -14.40 -46.12
C GLU A 306 -31.17 -13.91 -46.18
N LEU A 307 -31.57 -12.94 -45.35
CA LEU A 307 -32.92 -12.36 -45.39
C LEU A 307 -33.07 -11.22 -46.41
N ARG A 308 -32.02 -10.44 -46.67
CA ARG A 308 -32.08 -9.32 -47.62
C ARG A 308 -32.30 -9.79 -49.06
N THR A 309 -31.60 -10.84 -49.48
CA THR A 309 -31.66 -11.35 -50.86
C THR A 309 -33.06 -11.82 -51.31
N PRO A 310 -33.78 -12.68 -50.56
CA PRO A 310 -35.14 -13.07 -50.92
C PRO A 310 -36.12 -11.90 -50.79
N LEU A 311 -35.94 -11.01 -49.80
CA LEU A 311 -36.78 -9.83 -49.63
C LEU A 311 -36.68 -8.88 -50.83
N THR A 312 -35.47 -8.61 -51.32
CA THR A 312 -35.27 -7.80 -52.54
C THR A 312 -35.95 -8.44 -53.75
N THR A 313 -35.95 -9.77 -53.85
CA THR A 313 -36.62 -10.48 -54.96
C THR A 313 -38.14 -10.37 -54.89
N VAL A 314 -38.72 -10.59 -53.71
CA VAL A 314 -40.17 -10.42 -53.48
C VAL A 314 -40.60 -8.98 -53.70
N ARG A 315 -39.79 -8.02 -53.24
CA ARG A 315 -40.02 -6.59 -53.46
C ARG A 315 -40.00 -6.23 -54.94
N MET A 316 -39.00 -6.66 -55.71
CA MET A 316 -38.96 -6.43 -57.15
C MET A 316 -40.22 -6.96 -57.86
N ALA A 317 -40.72 -8.13 -57.47
CA ALA A 317 -41.96 -8.67 -58.03
C ALA A 317 -43.19 -7.86 -57.61
N ALA A 318 -43.26 -7.43 -56.35
CA ALA A 318 -44.35 -6.60 -55.84
C ALA A 318 -44.37 -5.20 -56.50
N ASP A 319 -43.21 -4.56 -56.64
CA ASP A 319 -43.05 -3.27 -57.31
C ASP A 319 -43.49 -3.36 -58.79
N LEU A 320 -43.13 -4.42 -59.50
CA LEU A 320 -43.59 -4.65 -60.89
C LEU A 320 -45.11 -4.78 -61.00
N ILE A 321 -45.77 -5.44 -60.04
CA ILE A 321 -47.24 -5.56 -60.00
C ILE A 321 -47.86 -4.21 -59.62
N TYR A 322 -47.23 -3.47 -58.71
CA TYR A 322 -47.70 -2.16 -58.25
C TYR A 322 -47.62 -1.09 -59.36
N ASP A 323 -46.56 -1.10 -60.16
CA ASP A 323 -46.39 -0.19 -61.31
C ASP A 323 -47.50 -0.36 -62.36
N HIS A 324 -48.09 -1.55 -62.45
CA HIS A 324 -49.22 -1.87 -63.34
C HIS A 324 -50.57 -1.92 -62.60
N SER A 325 -50.64 -1.38 -61.37
CA SER A 325 -51.83 -1.48 -60.52
C SER A 325 -53.06 -0.76 -61.08
N ALA A 326 -52.88 0.23 -61.96
CA ALA A 326 -53.95 0.94 -62.65
C ALA A 326 -54.72 0.06 -63.65
N ASP A 327 -54.09 -1.01 -64.14
CA ASP A 327 -54.69 -1.97 -65.08
C ASP A 327 -55.32 -3.18 -64.36
N LEU A 328 -55.17 -3.26 -63.03
CA LEU A 328 -55.74 -4.32 -62.21
C LEU A 328 -57.18 -4.01 -61.81
N ASP A 329 -57.94 -5.06 -61.50
CA ASP A 329 -59.23 -4.91 -60.83
C ASP A 329 -59.06 -4.11 -59.52
N PRO A 330 -60.00 -3.22 -59.13
CA PRO A 330 -59.87 -2.35 -57.96
C PRO A 330 -59.52 -3.09 -56.66
N THR A 331 -59.98 -4.33 -56.52
CA THR A 331 -59.71 -5.18 -55.36
C THR A 331 -58.26 -5.70 -55.35
N LEU A 332 -57.71 -6.02 -56.52
CA LEU A 332 -56.32 -6.46 -56.71
C LEU A 332 -55.33 -5.30 -56.59
N ALA A 333 -55.68 -4.12 -57.09
CA ALA A 333 -54.87 -2.90 -56.93
C ALA A 333 -54.66 -2.56 -55.45
N ARG A 334 -55.75 -2.53 -54.66
CA ARG A 334 -55.68 -2.30 -53.20
C ARG A 334 -54.90 -3.40 -52.47
N SER A 335 -55.02 -4.66 -52.90
CA SER A 335 -54.26 -5.76 -52.31
C SER A 335 -52.76 -5.65 -52.57
N THR A 336 -52.37 -5.15 -53.75
CA THR A 336 -50.97 -4.91 -54.13
C THR A 336 -50.38 -3.75 -53.34
N GLU A 337 -51.12 -2.65 -53.18
CA GLU A 337 -50.75 -1.51 -52.35
C GLU A 337 -50.50 -1.93 -50.88
N LEU A 338 -51.38 -2.75 -50.31
CA LEU A 338 -51.18 -3.32 -48.96
C LEU A 338 -49.94 -4.21 -48.87
N MET A 339 -49.65 -5.00 -49.92
CA MET A 339 -48.49 -5.89 -49.94
C MET A 339 -47.17 -5.12 -49.97
N VAL A 340 -47.07 -4.08 -50.80
CA VAL A 340 -45.88 -3.21 -50.87
C VAL A 340 -45.65 -2.50 -49.53
N ASN A 341 -46.72 -1.93 -48.94
CA ASN A 341 -46.63 -1.29 -47.63
C ASN A 341 -46.17 -2.25 -46.52
N GLU A 342 -46.62 -3.52 -46.55
CA GLU A 342 -46.18 -4.52 -45.57
C GLU A 342 -44.72 -4.96 -45.81
N LEU A 343 -44.26 -5.00 -47.07
CA LEU A 343 -42.85 -5.26 -47.39
C LEU A 343 -41.92 -4.14 -46.90
N ASP A 344 -42.33 -2.87 -47.06
CA ASP A 344 -41.60 -1.71 -46.53
C ASP A 344 -41.51 -1.74 -45.00
N ARG A 345 -42.62 -2.12 -44.34
CA ARG A 345 -42.65 -2.31 -42.89
C ARG A 345 -41.73 -3.44 -42.45
N PHE A 346 -41.73 -4.57 -43.17
CA PHE A 346 -40.87 -5.71 -42.87
C PHE A 346 -39.39 -5.38 -43.05
N GLU A 347 -39.04 -4.64 -44.11
CA GLU A 347 -37.66 -4.18 -44.35
C GLU A 347 -37.19 -3.23 -43.24
N THR A 348 -38.05 -2.32 -42.80
CA THR A 348 -37.77 -1.42 -41.69
C THR A 348 -37.51 -2.20 -40.39
N LEU A 349 -38.39 -3.15 -40.05
CA LEU A 349 -38.25 -4.00 -38.87
C LEU A 349 -36.99 -4.86 -38.91
N LEU A 350 -36.66 -5.42 -40.08
CA LEU A 350 -35.46 -6.22 -40.27
C LEU A 350 -34.20 -5.38 -40.06
N ASN A 351 -34.13 -4.20 -40.68
CA ASN A 351 -33.01 -3.29 -40.51
C ASN A 351 -32.87 -2.84 -39.05
N ASP A 352 -33.98 -2.53 -38.37
CA ASP A 352 -33.99 -2.17 -36.95
C ASP A 352 -33.47 -3.32 -36.07
N LEU A 353 -33.95 -4.54 -36.27
CA LEU A 353 -33.54 -5.71 -35.48
C LEU A 353 -32.04 -6.00 -35.63
N LEU A 354 -31.54 -5.95 -36.87
CA LEU A 354 -30.13 -6.20 -37.17
C LEU A 354 -29.23 -5.10 -36.62
N GLU A 355 -29.72 -3.87 -36.61
CA GLU A 355 -29.01 -2.74 -36.02
C GLU A 355 -28.92 -2.87 -34.50
N ILE A 356 -30.02 -3.25 -33.83
CA ILE A 356 -30.02 -3.55 -32.39
C ILE A 356 -29.01 -4.66 -32.09
N SER A 357 -29.05 -5.76 -32.85
CA SER A 357 -28.16 -6.89 -32.62
C SER A 357 -26.68 -6.55 -32.87
N ARG A 358 -26.37 -5.66 -33.83
CA ARG A 358 -25.01 -5.11 -34.03
C ARG A 358 -24.54 -4.23 -32.87
N HIS A 359 -25.46 -3.51 -32.24
CA HIS A 359 -25.17 -2.70 -31.04
C HIS A 359 -24.92 -3.58 -29.81
N ASP A 360 -25.77 -4.58 -29.57
CA ASP A 360 -25.63 -5.52 -28.44
C ASP A 360 -24.31 -6.30 -28.52
N ALA A 361 -23.83 -6.60 -29.73
CA ALA A 361 -22.57 -7.26 -29.95
C ALA A 361 -21.32 -6.36 -29.84
N GLY A 362 -21.51 -5.07 -29.54
CA GLY A 362 -20.44 -4.08 -29.31
C GLY A 362 -19.69 -3.61 -30.57
N VAL A 363 -20.25 -3.82 -31.77
CA VAL A 363 -19.58 -3.55 -33.06
C VAL A 363 -19.91 -2.16 -33.61
N ALA A 364 -20.95 -1.50 -33.12
CA ALA A 364 -21.39 -0.22 -33.64
C ALA A 364 -20.53 0.94 -33.08
N GLU A 365 -19.38 1.22 -33.72
CA GLU A 365 -18.60 2.43 -33.44
C GLU A 365 -19.47 3.69 -33.64
N LEU A 366 -19.42 4.59 -32.66
CA LEU A 366 -20.06 5.90 -32.74
C LEU A 366 -19.15 6.82 -33.57
N SER A 367 -19.62 7.24 -34.74
CA SER A 367 -18.92 8.23 -35.57
C SER A 367 -19.29 9.63 -35.08
N VAL A 368 -18.62 10.08 -34.03
CA VAL A 368 -18.90 11.39 -33.42
C VAL A 368 -18.20 12.48 -34.23
N GLU A 369 -18.97 13.41 -34.76
CA GLU A 369 -18.49 14.56 -35.54
C GLU A 369 -19.10 15.86 -35.00
N ALA A 370 -18.39 16.98 -35.15
CA ALA A 370 -18.93 18.30 -34.80
C ALA A 370 -19.86 18.77 -35.92
N VAL A 371 -21.17 18.71 -35.66
CA VAL A 371 -22.21 18.99 -36.66
C VAL A 371 -23.21 20.00 -36.10
N ASP A 372 -23.76 20.85 -36.98
CA ASP A 372 -24.88 21.72 -36.64
C ASP A 372 -26.17 20.90 -36.44
N LEU A 373 -26.68 20.90 -35.20
CA LEU A 373 -27.89 20.18 -34.83
C LEU A 373 -29.14 20.77 -35.49
N ARG A 374 -29.14 22.05 -35.88
CA ARG A 374 -30.28 22.64 -36.59
C ARG A 374 -30.48 21.99 -37.95
N ALA A 375 -29.41 21.84 -38.72
CA ALA A 375 -29.44 21.13 -40.00
C ALA A 375 -29.93 19.68 -39.83
N THR A 376 -29.55 19.02 -38.73
CA THR A 376 -30.00 17.65 -38.40
C THR A 376 -31.51 17.60 -38.12
N VAL A 377 -32.05 18.55 -37.35
CA VAL A 377 -33.51 18.64 -37.09
C VAL A 377 -34.28 18.99 -38.35
N GLN A 378 -33.78 19.92 -39.17
CA GLN A 378 -34.41 20.28 -40.44
C GLN A 378 -34.43 19.11 -41.43
N SER A 379 -33.35 18.33 -41.50
CA SER A 379 -33.31 17.11 -42.33
C SER A 379 -34.33 16.07 -41.87
N ALA A 380 -34.45 15.86 -40.55
CA ALA A 380 -35.47 14.98 -40.00
C ALA A 380 -36.89 15.47 -40.30
N LEU A 381 -37.16 16.78 -40.24
CA LEU A 381 -38.46 17.37 -40.58
C LEU A 381 -38.78 17.23 -42.07
N GLY A 382 -37.80 17.47 -42.95
CA GLY A 382 -37.98 17.31 -44.40
C GLY A 382 -38.36 15.88 -44.80
N ASN A 383 -37.85 14.89 -44.06
CA ASN A 383 -38.15 13.47 -44.30
C ASN A 383 -39.54 13.03 -43.82
N VAL A 384 -40.18 13.75 -42.90
CA VAL A 384 -41.47 13.37 -42.28
C VAL A 384 -42.59 14.37 -42.60
N GLY A 385 -42.26 15.53 -43.19
CA GLY A 385 -43.22 16.61 -43.46
C GLY A 385 -44.41 16.16 -44.31
N HIS A 386 -44.20 15.30 -45.29
CA HIS A 386 -45.27 14.76 -46.13
C HIS A 386 -46.32 13.98 -45.33
N LEU A 387 -45.91 13.19 -44.32
CA LEU A 387 -46.83 12.45 -43.44
C LEU A 387 -47.71 13.40 -42.61
N ALA A 388 -47.17 14.55 -42.21
CA ALA A 388 -47.93 15.57 -41.49
C ALA A 388 -48.95 16.25 -42.43
N GLU A 389 -48.59 16.53 -43.67
CA GLU A 389 -49.49 17.10 -44.69
C GLU A 389 -50.65 16.15 -45.01
N GLU A 390 -50.37 14.86 -45.23
CA GLU A 390 -51.39 13.83 -45.48
C GLU A 390 -52.34 13.64 -44.30
N ALA A 391 -51.82 13.73 -43.07
CA ALA A 391 -52.60 13.62 -41.85
C ALA A 391 -53.28 14.93 -41.42
N GLY A 392 -53.06 16.04 -42.15
CA GLY A 392 -53.63 17.36 -41.82
C GLY A 392 -53.13 17.94 -40.49
N ILE A 393 -51.90 17.62 -40.08
CA ILE A 393 -51.30 18.03 -38.81
C ILE A 393 -50.34 19.19 -39.04
N GLU A 394 -50.50 20.27 -38.26
CA GLU A 394 -49.59 21.42 -38.28
C GLU A 394 -48.30 21.13 -37.48
N LEU A 395 -47.13 21.32 -38.10
CA LEU A 395 -45.82 21.20 -37.45
C LEU A 395 -45.32 22.58 -36.99
N LEU A 396 -45.25 22.80 -35.68
CA LEU A 396 -44.77 24.04 -35.07
C LEU A 396 -43.29 23.91 -34.70
N VAL A 397 -42.41 24.60 -35.42
CA VAL A 397 -40.95 24.47 -35.27
C VAL A 397 -40.35 25.73 -34.64
N ASP A 398 -39.76 25.58 -33.46
CA ASP A 398 -39.05 26.64 -32.71
C ASP A 398 -37.57 26.26 -32.60
N LEU A 399 -36.74 26.83 -33.48
CA LEU A 399 -35.29 26.61 -33.52
C LEU A 399 -34.57 27.94 -33.22
N PRO A 400 -33.43 27.91 -32.50
CA PRO A 400 -32.61 29.10 -32.31
C PRO A 400 -32.08 29.63 -33.65
N ASP A 401 -31.86 30.94 -33.75
CA ASP A 401 -31.39 31.59 -34.97
C ASP A 401 -29.90 31.38 -35.24
N GLU A 402 -29.11 31.06 -34.21
CA GLU A 402 -27.66 30.81 -34.29
C GLU A 402 -27.33 29.34 -34.56
N GLU A 403 -26.16 29.05 -35.13
CA GLU A 403 -25.69 27.67 -35.37
C GLU A 403 -25.44 26.93 -34.04
N VAL A 404 -25.86 25.68 -33.95
CA VAL A 404 -25.75 24.88 -32.72
C VAL A 404 -24.86 23.68 -32.97
N ILE A 405 -23.55 23.86 -32.78
CA ILE A 405 -22.56 22.82 -33.02
C ILE A 405 -22.50 21.85 -31.83
N ALA A 406 -22.72 20.56 -32.09
CA ALA A 406 -22.57 19.50 -31.10
C ALA A 406 -21.75 18.32 -31.65
N GLU A 407 -20.97 17.68 -30.78
CA GLU A 407 -20.25 16.43 -31.07
C GLU A 407 -21.24 15.25 -31.01
N VAL A 408 -21.79 14.87 -32.16
CA VAL A 408 -22.80 13.81 -32.26
C VAL A 408 -22.57 12.92 -33.47
N ASP A 409 -23.13 11.71 -33.44
CA ASP A 409 -23.34 10.92 -34.65
C ASP A 409 -24.61 11.42 -35.34
N ALA A 410 -24.44 12.28 -36.34
CA ALA A 410 -25.54 12.99 -37.01
C ALA A 410 -26.59 12.02 -37.57
N ARG A 411 -26.18 10.92 -38.20
CA ARG A 411 -27.09 9.90 -38.75
C ARG A 411 -27.95 9.27 -37.67
N ARG A 412 -27.38 8.95 -36.51
CA ARG A 412 -28.15 8.34 -35.40
C ARG A 412 -29.08 9.35 -34.76
N VAL A 413 -28.62 10.59 -34.54
CA VAL A 413 -29.46 11.65 -33.97
C VAL A 413 -30.62 11.97 -34.90
N GLU A 414 -30.39 12.07 -36.21
CA GLU A 414 -31.44 12.24 -37.22
C GLU A 414 -32.44 11.09 -37.16
N ARG A 415 -31.98 9.84 -37.08
CA ARG A 415 -32.87 8.66 -36.96
C ARG A 415 -33.72 8.71 -35.70
N ILE A 416 -33.14 9.10 -34.56
CA ILE A 416 -33.87 9.30 -33.30
C ILE A 416 -34.95 10.35 -33.49
N LEU A 417 -34.59 11.53 -34.03
CA LEU A 417 -35.53 12.63 -34.25
C LEU A 417 -36.66 12.25 -35.21
N ARG A 418 -36.33 11.61 -36.34
CA ARG A 418 -37.31 11.11 -37.31
C ARG A 418 -38.31 10.16 -36.64
N ASN A 419 -37.81 9.19 -35.88
CA ASN A 419 -38.68 8.23 -35.19
C ASN A 419 -39.57 8.91 -34.14
N LEU A 420 -39.08 9.93 -33.44
CA LEU A 420 -39.87 10.67 -32.46
C LEU A 420 -40.93 11.55 -33.13
N ILE A 421 -40.59 12.25 -34.21
CA ILE A 421 -41.51 13.10 -34.96
C ILE A 421 -42.59 12.26 -35.65
N ALA A 422 -42.23 11.15 -36.29
CA ALA A 422 -43.18 10.23 -36.90
C ALA A 422 -44.18 9.66 -35.88
N ASN A 423 -43.68 9.18 -34.73
CA ASN A 423 -44.57 8.72 -33.65
C ASN A 423 -45.47 9.84 -33.11
N ALA A 424 -44.97 11.08 -33.04
CA ALA A 424 -45.77 12.20 -32.59
C ALA A 424 -46.92 12.51 -33.58
N ILE A 425 -46.65 12.46 -34.89
CA ILE A 425 -47.66 12.65 -35.95
C ILE A 425 -48.71 11.54 -35.90
N ASP A 426 -48.30 10.27 -35.85
CA ASP A 426 -49.20 9.11 -35.80
C ASP A 426 -50.18 9.16 -34.62
N HIS A 427 -49.77 9.79 -33.51
CA HIS A 427 -50.54 9.84 -32.27
C HIS A 427 -51.18 11.20 -31.98
N ALA A 428 -50.95 12.23 -32.80
CA ALA A 428 -51.41 13.60 -32.51
C ALA A 428 -52.92 13.82 -32.64
N GLU A 429 -53.68 12.89 -33.26
CA GLU A 429 -55.13 13.02 -33.49
C GLU A 429 -55.52 14.35 -34.18
N HIS A 430 -54.82 14.75 -35.25
CA HIS A 430 -55.01 16.03 -35.98
C HIS A 430 -54.69 17.30 -35.19
N LYS A 431 -54.07 17.20 -34.01
CA LYS A 431 -53.58 18.35 -33.23
C LYS A 431 -52.15 18.70 -33.65
N PRO A 432 -51.70 19.95 -33.45
CA PRO A 432 -50.35 20.35 -33.86
C PRO A 432 -49.26 19.57 -33.13
N VAL A 433 -48.13 19.33 -33.77
CA VAL A 433 -46.93 18.77 -33.14
C VAL A 433 -45.89 19.89 -32.99
N GLN A 434 -45.40 20.10 -31.77
CA GLN A 434 -44.41 21.14 -31.47
C GLN A 434 -43.01 20.55 -31.36
N ILE A 435 -42.10 21.02 -32.20
CA ILE A 435 -40.66 20.72 -32.14
C ILE A 435 -39.94 21.97 -31.65
N ARG A 436 -39.18 21.84 -30.56
CA ARG A 436 -38.41 22.95 -29.99
C ARG A 436 -36.99 22.55 -29.68
N MET A 437 -36.02 23.41 -30.02
CA MET A 437 -34.62 23.26 -29.63
C MET A 437 -34.25 24.33 -28.60
N GLY A 438 -33.73 23.91 -27.45
CA GLY A 438 -33.16 24.78 -26.43
C GLY A 438 -31.68 24.50 -26.25
N VAL A 439 -30.89 25.56 -26.07
CA VAL A 439 -29.44 25.49 -25.90
C VAL A 439 -29.05 26.19 -24.60
N ASP A 440 -28.09 25.60 -23.89
CA ASP A 440 -27.39 26.18 -22.73
C ASP A 440 -25.87 26.01 -22.95
N GLU A 441 -25.03 26.64 -22.11
CA GLU A 441 -23.56 26.68 -22.28
C GLU A 441 -22.92 25.31 -22.51
N ASP A 442 -23.47 24.26 -21.89
CA ASP A 442 -22.94 22.90 -21.93
C ASP A 442 -23.95 21.88 -22.49
N THR A 443 -25.11 22.25 -23.05
CA THR A 443 -26.16 21.25 -23.36
C THR A 443 -27.11 21.70 -24.46
N VAL A 444 -27.52 20.76 -25.31
CA VAL A 444 -28.59 20.95 -26.29
C VAL A 444 -29.75 20.01 -25.98
N ALA A 445 -30.97 20.53 -25.98
CA ALA A 445 -32.18 19.77 -25.79
C ALA A 445 -33.11 19.96 -26.99
N VAL A 446 -33.62 18.86 -27.54
CA VAL A 446 -34.66 18.87 -28.57
C VAL A 446 -35.90 18.20 -27.99
N THR A 447 -37.03 18.91 -28.02
CA THR A 447 -38.31 18.42 -27.51
C THR A 447 -39.27 18.23 -28.66
N VAL A 448 -39.92 17.07 -28.70
CA VAL A 448 -41.03 16.78 -29.61
C VAL A 448 -42.26 16.54 -28.74
N ARG A 449 -43.29 17.37 -28.95
CA ARG A 449 -44.51 17.34 -28.17
C ARG A 449 -45.71 17.16 -29.07
N ASP A 450 -46.48 16.11 -28.82
CA ASP A 450 -47.81 15.90 -29.36
C ASP A 450 -48.88 16.30 -28.32
N TYR A 451 -50.12 16.47 -28.79
CA TYR A 451 -51.29 16.72 -27.93
C TYR A 451 -52.32 15.58 -28.03
N GLY A 452 -51.85 14.39 -28.40
CA GLY A 452 -52.66 13.20 -28.65
C GLY A 452 -53.24 12.54 -27.40
N VAL A 453 -53.62 11.26 -27.55
CA VAL A 453 -54.19 10.41 -26.48
C VAL A 453 -53.26 10.30 -25.26
N GLY A 454 -51.95 10.48 -25.48
CA GLY A 454 -50.91 10.29 -24.49
C GLY A 454 -50.83 8.84 -24.01
N LEU A 455 -49.93 8.60 -23.06
CA LEU A 455 -49.77 7.30 -22.40
C LEU A 455 -50.51 7.31 -21.07
N ARG A 456 -51.21 6.23 -20.69
CA ARG A 456 -51.86 6.16 -19.38
C ARG A 456 -50.79 6.21 -18.27
N PRO A 457 -51.06 6.83 -17.11
CA PRO A 457 -50.09 6.89 -16.02
C PRO A 457 -49.64 5.48 -15.61
N GLY A 458 -48.35 5.18 -15.81
CA GLY A 458 -47.73 3.86 -15.57
C GLY A 458 -47.36 3.05 -16.83
N GLU A 459 -47.81 3.43 -18.03
CA GLU A 459 -47.43 2.76 -19.29
C GLU A 459 -46.10 3.28 -19.87
N GLY A 460 -45.74 4.53 -19.59
CA GLY A 460 -44.50 5.15 -20.08
C GLY A 460 -43.21 4.45 -19.60
N GLU A 461 -43.19 3.91 -18.38
CA GLU A 461 -42.04 3.16 -17.86
C GLU A 461 -41.94 1.77 -18.50
N ARG A 462 -43.08 1.08 -18.70
CA ARG A 462 -43.12 -0.24 -19.36
C ARG A 462 -42.80 -0.17 -20.86
N GLN A 463 -43.17 0.91 -21.55
CA GLN A 463 -42.85 1.10 -22.97
C GLN A 463 -41.34 1.29 -23.19
N ARG A 464 -40.65 1.94 -22.23
CA ARG A 464 -39.18 2.09 -22.23
C ARG A 464 -38.50 0.77 -21.86
N ASP A 465 -38.92 0.11 -20.77
CA ASP A 465 -38.35 -1.18 -20.32
C ASP A 465 -38.48 -2.30 -21.37
N LYS A 466 -39.60 -2.35 -22.11
CA LYS A 466 -39.80 -3.33 -23.19
C LYS A 466 -38.89 -3.11 -24.41
N ARG A 467 -38.39 -1.90 -24.63
CA ARG A 467 -37.43 -1.59 -25.70
C ARG A 467 -35.97 -1.76 -25.24
N GLU A 468 -35.72 -1.84 -23.93
CA GLU A 468 -34.39 -1.99 -23.33
C GLU A 468 -34.03 -3.44 -22.94
N GLN A 469 -34.94 -4.41 -23.06
CA GLN A 469 -34.69 -5.81 -22.68
C GLN A 469 -34.60 -6.76 -23.88
N PRO A 470 -33.48 -7.49 -24.08
CA PRO A 470 -33.48 -8.67 -24.95
C PRO A 470 -34.29 -9.80 -24.31
N PRO A 471 -34.87 -10.73 -25.08
CA PRO A 471 -35.77 -11.76 -24.54
C PRO A 471 -34.97 -12.82 -23.76
N HIS A 472 -34.86 -12.64 -22.45
CA HIS A 472 -34.55 -13.75 -21.55
C HIS A 472 -35.83 -14.52 -21.23
N GLN A 473 -35.97 -15.71 -21.83
CA GLN A 473 -36.90 -16.72 -21.34
C GLN A 473 -36.59 -16.98 -19.85
N THR A 474 -37.52 -16.59 -18.99
CA THR A 474 -37.55 -17.10 -17.62
C THR A 474 -38.91 -17.70 -17.37
N LEU A 475 -38.98 -19.03 -17.55
CA LEU A 475 -39.98 -19.88 -16.93
C LEU A 475 -40.00 -19.62 -15.42
N ARG A 476 -41.15 -19.17 -14.87
CA ARG A 476 -41.66 -19.67 -13.58
C ARG A 476 -43.07 -19.17 -13.22
N SER A 477 -43.98 -20.15 -13.19
CA SER A 477 -45.00 -20.42 -12.16
C SER A 477 -45.88 -19.28 -11.66
N ALA A 478 -47.15 -19.36 -12.07
CA ALA A 478 -48.29 -18.80 -11.35
C ALA A 478 -48.41 -19.38 -9.93
N CYS A 479 -48.67 -18.53 -8.93
CA CYS A 479 -49.56 -18.87 -7.83
C CYS A 479 -50.03 -17.65 -7.01
N SER A 480 -51.36 -17.59 -6.88
CA SER A 480 -52.19 -17.13 -5.75
C SER A 480 -52.24 -15.65 -5.28
N ARG A 481 -53.45 -15.09 -5.48
CA ARG A 481 -54.39 -14.52 -4.49
C ARG A 481 -53.94 -13.39 -3.54
N GLY A 482 -54.72 -12.31 -3.55
CA GLY A 482 -54.90 -11.44 -2.38
C GLY A 482 -55.83 -10.25 -2.65
N ARG A 483 -57.05 -10.31 -2.12
CA ARG A 483 -58.14 -9.33 -2.23
C ARG A 483 -57.92 -8.07 -1.37
N GLY A 484 -58.67 -7.02 -1.72
CA GLY A 484 -59.19 -6.01 -0.80
C GLY A 484 -58.56 -4.61 -0.97
N ALA A 485 -59.23 -3.49 -0.79
CA ALA A 485 -60.64 -3.08 -0.80
C ALA A 485 -60.62 -1.57 -0.47
N SER A 486 -61.64 -0.86 -0.98
CA SER A 486 -62.25 0.34 -0.39
C SER A 486 -61.47 1.66 -0.32
N GLY A 487 -62.21 2.75 -0.60
CA GLY A 487 -62.00 4.00 0.14
C GLY A 487 -62.16 5.29 -0.65
N ARG A 488 -63.41 5.73 -0.77
CA ARG A 488 -63.90 7.00 -1.33
C ARG A 488 -63.20 8.27 -0.79
N GLY A 489 -63.30 9.36 -1.55
CA GLY A 489 -63.35 10.72 -1.01
C GLY A 489 -63.07 11.79 -2.07
N GLY A 490 -64.14 12.38 -2.62
CA GLY A 490 -64.04 13.47 -3.59
C GLY A 490 -63.99 14.86 -2.95
N ALA A 491 -63.55 15.84 -3.73
CA ALA A 491 -64.03 17.23 -3.70
C ALA A 491 -63.48 17.94 -4.95
N GLY A 492 -64.37 18.64 -5.65
CA GLY A 492 -64.10 19.26 -6.95
C GLY A 492 -63.30 20.55 -6.90
N GLY A 493 -62.80 20.91 -8.07
CA GLY A 493 -62.27 22.23 -8.40
C GLY A 493 -62.21 22.34 -9.92
N SER A 494 -63.13 23.11 -10.50
CA SER A 494 -63.13 23.47 -11.91
C SER A 494 -61.87 24.29 -12.24
N GLY A 495 -61.19 23.92 -13.32
CA GLY A 495 -60.13 24.70 -13.94
C GLY A 495 -59.76 24.05 -15.26
N MET A 496 -59.89 24.80 -16.35
CA MET A 496 -59.71 24.37 -17.75
C MET A 496 -58.52 23.41 -17.94
N GLY A 497 -58.81 22.24 -18.50
CA GLY A 497 -57.81 21.23 -18.83
C GLY A 497 -57.00 21.60 -20.07
N PHE A 498 -55.69 21.37 -19.99
CA PHE A 498 -54.80 21.24 -21.15
C PHE A 498 -54.05 19.91 -21.01
N ASN A 499 -54.50 18.89 -21.74
CA ASN A 499 -53.82 17.60 -21.87
C ASN A 499 -52.80 17.67 -23.02
N GLY A 500 -51.54 17.39 -22.75
CA GLY A 500 -50.54 17.14 -23.78
C GLY A 500 -49.26 16.58 -23.19
N SER A 501 -48.89 15.36 -23.59
CA SER A 501 -47.65 14.67 -23.21
C SER A 501 -46.51 15.09 -24.13
N GLY A 502 -45.38 15.56 -23.56
CA GLY A 502 -44.17 15.87 -24.33
C GLY A 502 -43.03 14.92 -23.98
N LEU A 503 -42.25 14.49 -24.98
CA LEU A 503 -41.00 13.75 -24.79
C LEU A 503 -39.81 14.69 -24.99
N VAL A 504 -38.94 14.78 -23.98
CA VAL A 504 -37.72 15.60 -24.01
C VAL A 504 -36.52 14.68 -24.26
N VAL A 505 -35.77 14.94 -25.33
CA VAL A 505 -34.45 14.32 -25.56
C VAL A 505 -33.38 15.36 -25.21
N THR A 506 -32.51 14.99 -24.27
CA THR A 506 -31.39 15.85 -23.82
C THR A 506 -30.07 15.21 -24.22
N LEU A 507 -29.28 15.92 -25.01
CA LEU A 507 -27.95 15.46 -25.45
C LEU A 507 -26.88 16.19 -24.63
N TRP A 508 -25.98 15.43 -24.01
CA TRP A 508 -24.88 15.96 -23.20
C TRP A 508 -23.56 15.85 -23.97
N PRO A 509 -22.79 16.93 -24.13
CA PRO A 509 -21.44 16.85 -24.66
C PRO A 509 -20.52 16.11 -23.67
N ARG A 510 -19.55 15.39 -24.22
CA ARG A 510 -18.66 14.52 -23.46
C ARG A 510 -17.47 15.31 -22.91
N THR A 511 -17.66 16.13 -21.89
CA THR A 511 -16.53 16.79 -21.21
C THR A 511 -15.86 15.84 -20.20
N ARG A 512 -14.52 15.81 -20.17
CA ARG A 512 -13.72 15.09 -19.17
C ARG A 512 -13.96 15.73 -17.79
N GLY A 513 -14.99 15.29 -17.09
CA GLY A 513 -15.31 15.78 -15.75
C GLY A 513 -16.65 15.24 -15.26
N SER A 514 -16.78 15.07 -13.95
CA SER A 514 -17.98 14.56 -13.27
C SER A 514 -19.28 15.14 -13.84
N VAL A 515 -20.17 14.27 -14.34
CA VAL A 515 -21.53 14.64 -14.77
C VAL A 515 -22.31 15.08 -13.53
N SER A 516 -22.35 16.38 -13.28
CA SER A 516 -23.30 17.00 -12.37
C SER A 516 -24.63 17.11 -13.10
N ARG A 517 -25.68 16.50 -12.54
CA ARG A 517 -27.04 16.48 -13.09
C ARG A 517 -27.66 17.89 -12.97
N LYS A 518 -27.27 18.81 -13.86
CA LYS A 518 -27.92 20.13 -13.98
C LYS A 518 -29.26 19.97 -14.72
N GLN A 519 -30.23 20.82 -14.39
CA GLN A 519 -31.57 20.80 -14.99
C GLN A 519 -31.48 21.18 -16.48
N ALA A 520 -32.29 20.52 -17.31
CA ALA A 520 -32.43 20.86 -18.72
C ALA A 520 -32.84 22.35 -18.89
N PRO A 521 -32.58 22.98 -20.05
CA PRO A 521 -32.81 24.42 -20.27
C PRO A 521 -34.27 24.91 -20.10
N TRP A 522 -35.23 24.02 -19.78
CA TRP A 522 -36.64 24.35 -19.60
C TRP A 522 -37.17 23.88 -18.23
N PRO A 523 -37.85 24.75 -17.46
CA PRO A 523 -38.68 24.31 -16.35
C PRO A 523 -39.93 23.62 -16.91
N GLY A 524 -40.18 22.36 -16.52
CA GLY A 524 -41.43 21.67 -16.85
C GLY A 524 -42.64 22.46 -16.35
N SER A 525 -43.70 22.56 -17.17
CA SER A 525 -44.95 23.22 -16.78
C SER A 525 -45.55 22.57 -15.51
N PRO A 526 -46.16 23.34 -14.59
CA PRO A 526 -46.46 22.93 -13.23
C PRO A 526 -47.75 22.11 -13.12
N HIS A 527 -47.83 20.95 -13.76
CA HIS A 527 -48.80 19.90 -13.43
C HIS A 527 -48.21 18.51 -13.71
N ALA A 528 -46.99 18.27 -13.25
CA ALA A 528 -46.51 16.92 -12.96
C ALA A 528 -46.41 16.80 -11.44
N SER A 529 -47.46 16.24 -10.82
CA SER A 529 -47.50 15.94 -9.40
C SER A 529 -46.27 15.12 -9.00
N SER A 530 -45.48 15.70 -8.09
CA SER A 530 -44.68 15.04 -7.05
C SER A 530 -43.84 13.80 -7.43
N ARG A 531 -42.51 14.04 -7.41
CA ARG A 531 -41.35 13.12 -7.31
C ARG A 531 -40.63 12.83 -8.64
N PRO A 532 -39.33 13.15 -8.77
CA PRO A 532 -38.53 12.68 -9.89
C PRO A 532 -38.27 11.17 -9.75
N TRP A 533 -38.97 10.37 -10.55
CA TRP A 533 -38.66 8.95 -10.78
C TRP A 533 -37.43 8.87 -11.67
N CYS A 534 -36.27 9.11 -11.08
CA CYS A 534 -34.98 8.93 -11.75
C CYS A 534 -33.93 8.53 -10.71
N SER A 535 -34.17 7.40 -10.05
CA SER A 535 -33.16 6.68 -9.29
C SER A 535 -33.01 5.30 -9.89
N ARG A 536 -31.77 4.98 -10.34
CA ARG A 536 -31.32 3.71 -10.94
C ARG A 536 -31.56 3.52 -12.44
N ALA A 537 -30.90 4.33 -13.27
CA ALA A 537 -30.47 3.95 -14.61
C ALA A 537 -29.28 4.83 -15.02
N SER A 538 -28.18 4.70 -14.28
CA SER A 538 -26.91 5.35 -14.62
C SER A 538 -25.77 4.49 -14.05
N SER A 539 -25.69 3.25 -14.52
CA SER A 539 -24.55 2.38 -14.24
C SER A 539 -24.43 1.29 -15.30
N MET A 540 -24.34 1.68 -16.57
CA MET A 540 -23.91 0.78 -17.66
C MET A 540 -23.51 1.59 -18.89
N LEU A 541 -22.48 2.43 -18.75
CA LEU A 541 -21.78 3.09 -19.86
C LEU A 541 -20.45 3.65 -19.34
N ILE A 542 -19.63 2.78 -18.73
CA ILE A 542 -18.25 3.13 -18.35
C ILE A 542 -17.35 1.92 -18.64
N ALA A 543 -16.88 1.81 -19.88
CA ALA A 543 -15.61 1.14 -20.15
C ALA A 543 -14.49 2.10 -19.71
N ARG A 544 -13.68 1.69 -18.75
CA ARG A 544 -12.46 2.43 -18.34
C ARG A 544 -11.34 2.09 -19.33
N PRO A 545 -10.70 3.06 -20.00
CA PRO A 545 -9.41 2.80 -20.64
C PRO A 545 -8.29 2.85 -19.59
N SER A 546 -7.37 1.88 -19.66
CA SER A 546 -6.13 1.81 -18.90
C SER A 546 -5.20 3.00 -19.20
N PRO A 547 -4.42 3.50 -18.23
CA PRO A 547 -3.54 4.65 -18.46
C PRO A 547 -2.32 4.27 -19.30
N VAL A 548 -2.18 4.92 -20.46
CA VAL A 548 -0.94 4.95 -21.25
C VAL A 548 0.05 5.91 -20.56
N PRO A 549 1.31 5.51 -20.30
CA PRO A 549 2.32 6.39 -19.71
C PRO A 549 2.82 7.43 -20.73
N PRO A 550 3.24 8.64 -20.29
CA PRO A 550 3.58 9.72 -21.21
C PRO A 550 4.91 9.48 -21.94
N GLU A 551 4.89 9.64 -23.27
CA GLU A 551 6.07 9.74 -24.12
C GLU A 551 6.93 10.94 -23.72
N ARG A 552 8.23 10.67 -23.52
CA ARG A 552 9.25 11.69 -23.32
C ARG A 552 9.57 12.36 -24.66
N ARG A 553 9.28 13.67 -24.76
CA ARG A 553 9.88 14.55 -25.75
C ARG A 553 11.41 14.49 -25.64
N THR A 554 12.07 14.02 -26.70
CA THR A 554 13.50 14.22 -26.93
C THR A 554 13.69 15.59 -27.58
N ARG A 555 14.58 16.41 -27.00
CA ARG A 555 15.12 17.61 -27.64
C ARG A 555 16.64 17.58 -27.45
N ASP A 556 17.29 17.32 -28.58
CA ASP A 556 18.60 17.76 -29.08
C ASP A 556 19.78 18.05 -28.13
N GLY A 557 20.96 17.60 -28.55
CA GLY A 557 22.23 17.81 -27.84
C GLY A 557 23.38 16.97 -28.41
N SER A 558 23.92 17.41 -29.53
CA SER A 558 25.27 17.19 -30.08
C SER A 558 26.32 16.49 -29.20
N GLU A 559 27.03 15.49 -29.74
CA GLU A 559 28.48 15.58 -29.98
C GLU A 559 29.07 14.35 -30.70
N ARG A 560 30.14 14.64 -31.45
CA ARG A 560 30.94 13.80 -32.36
C ARG A 560 31.60 12.60 -31.66
N GLN A 561 31.80 11.47 -32.36
CA GLN A 561 33.12 11.05 -32.90
C GLN A 561 33.16 9.58 -33.39
N ASN A 562 33.64 9.44 -34.64
CA ASN A 562 34.59 8.45 -35.17
C ASN A 562 34.30 6.94 -35.21
N ARG A 563 34.32 6.44 -36.47
CA ARG A 563 35.06 5.27 -36.99
C ARG A 563 34.74 3.87 -36.45
N LEU A 564 34.21 3.02 -37.33
CA LEU A 564 35.02 2.02 -38.07
C LEU A 564 34.17 1.31 -39.13
N ASN A 565 34.63 1.43 -40.38
CA ASN A 565 34.33 0.51 -41.47
C ASN A 565 34.75 -0.90 -41.09
N THR A 566 33.94 -1.91 -41.40
CA THR A 566 34.39 -3.12 -42.11
C THR A 566 33.19 -3.85 -42.74
N SER A 567 33.30 -4.00 -44.05
CA SER A 567 32.65 -4.96 -44.95
C SER A 567 32.71 -6.41 -44.49
N PHE A 568 31.80 -7.26 -45.03
CA PHE A 568 31.92 -8.68 -45.47
C PHE A 568 30.52 -9.33 -45.34
N SER A 569 29.70 -9.37 -46.39
CA SER A 569 29.57 -10.43 -47.41
C SER A 569 28.73 -11.65 -46.98
N SER A 570 27.57 -11.84 -47.62
CA SER A 570 26.88 -13.13 -47.78
C SER A 570 27.74 -14.13 -48.57
N PRO A 571 27.52 -15.46 -48.42
CA PRO A 571 26.50 -16.21 -49.17
C PRO A 571 25.78 -17.23 -48.24
N GLY A 572 24.70 -17.93 -48.55
CA GLY A 572 24.04 -18.31 -49.79
C GLY A 572 23.50 -19.74 -49.59
N ARG A 573 22.19 -19.91 -49.83
CA ARG A 573 21.44 -21.12 -50.23
C ARG A 573 21.59 -22.46 -49.46
N SER A 574 20.39 -23.00 -49.18
CA SER A 574 20.02 -24.39 -48.91
C SER A 574 20.38 -25.35 -50.06
N PRO A 575 20.34 -26.69 -49.85
CA PRO A 575 19.07 -27.44 -49.91
C PRO A 575 18.89 -28.56 -48.85
N THR A 576 17.62 -28.90 -48.67
CA THR A 576 16.94 -30.12 -48.17
C THR A 576 17.59 -31.47 -48.52
N PRO A 577 17.19 -32.62 -47.93
CA PRO A 577 15.93 -32.98 -47.24
C PRO A 577 15.88 -32.77 -45.74
#